data_AF-A0A2S3ULH8-F1
#
_entry.id   AF-A0A2S3ULH8-F1
#
_cell.length_a   1.000
_cell.length_b   1.000
_cell.length_c   1.000
_cell.angle_alpha   90.00
_cell.angle_beta   90.00
_cell.angle_gamma   90.00
#
_symmetry.space_group_name_H-M   'P 1'
#
loop_
_entity.id
_entity.type
_entity.pdbx_description
1 polymer ?
#
loop_
_entity_poly.entity_id
_entity_poly.type
_entity_poly.pdbx_seq_one_letter_code
_entity_poly.pdbx_strand_id
1 'polypeptide(L)'
;MSKPPIQRAWRILLISLVLTAAFAVLAWCVWTYANIGAGTFAAGTLLTDMRFFIGLLAVFVVLSILDRIVGFVMSRFGKKR
;
A
#
# COMPACT_ATOMS: atom_id res chain seq x y z
N MET A 1 -10.56 1.78 34.04
CA MET A 1 -11.08 3.05 33.46
C MET A 1 -11.24 2.90 31.95
N SER A 2 -12.48 2.84 31.48
CA SER A 2 -12.85 2.86 30.06
C SER A 2 -12.59 4.25 29.49
N LYS A 3 -11.71 4.35 28.48
CA LYS A 3 -11.43 5.63 27.80
C LYS A 3 -12.73 6.18 27.17
N PRO A 4 -13.00 7.49 27.25
CA PRO A 4 -14.24 8.07 26.74
C PRO A 4 -14.39 7.79 25.23
N PRO A 5 -15.62 7.52 24.76
CA PRO A 5 -15.88 7.02 23.40
C PRO A 5 -15.31 7.93 22.30
N ILE A 6 -15.29 9.26 22.55
CA ILE A 6 -14.74 10.26 21.63
C ILE A 6 -13.24 10.03 21.35
N GLN A 7 -12.47 9.68 22.38
CA GLN A 7 -11.02 9.52 22.30
C GLN A 7 -10.64 8.22 21.55
N ARG A 8 -11.54 7.23 21.55
CA ARG A 8 -11.42 6.01 20.74
C ARG A 8 -11.67 6.29 19.27
N ALA A 9 -12.68 7.10 18.94
CA ALA A 9 -12.99 7.49 17.56
C ALA A 9 -11.85 8.30 16.90
N TRP A 10 -11.32 9.32 17.59
CA TRP A 10 -10.18 10.10 17.13
C TRP A 10 -8.93 9.25 16.89
N ARG A 11 -8.68 8.27 17.76
CA ARG A 11 -7.56 7.35 17.61
C ARG A 11 -7.72 6.44 16.39
N ILE A 12 -8.94 5.97 16.10
CA ILE A 12 -9.21 5.16 14.90
C ILE A 12 -9.02 6.01 13.64
N LEU A 13 -9.53 7.24 13.62
CA LEU A 13 -9.36 8.16 12.49
C LEU A 13 -7.89 8.47 12.22
N LEU A 14 -7.11 8.77 13.27
CA LEU A 14 -5.67 9.01 13.14
C LEU A 14 -4.92 7.78 12.63
N ILE A 15 -5.23 6.58 13.14
CA ILE A 15 -4.61 5.34 12.66
C ILE A 15 -4.95 5.11 11.20
N SER A 16 -6.21 5.31 10.81
CA SER A 16 -6.65 5.15 9.42
C SER A 16 -5.96 6.15 8.49
N LEU A 17 -5.84 7.41 8.91
CA LEU A 17 -5.14 8.45 8.17
C LEU A 17 -3.65 8.11 7.97
N VAL A 18 -2.97 7.68 9.04
CA VAL A 18 -1.55 7.29 8.98
C VAL A 18 -1.36 6.06 8.09
N LEU A 19 -2.23 5.05 8.20
CA LEU A 19 -2.19 3.89 7.29
C LEU A 19 -2.40 4.31 5.84
N THR A 20 -3.40 5.15 5.57
CA THR A 20 -3.71 5.63 4.22
C THR A 20 -2.53 6.40 3.63
N ALA A 21 -1.91 7.28 4.42
CA ALA A 21 -0.72 8.00 4.01
C ALA A 21 0.47 7.05 3.75
N ALA A 22 0.68 6.05 4.61
CA ALA A 22 1.73 5.05 4.41
C ALA A 22 1.53 4.25 3.12
N PHE A 23 0.29 3.81 2.85
CA PHE A 23 -0.06 3.13 1.60
C PHE A 23 0.13 4.02 0.38
N ALA A 24 -0.26 5.30 0.46
CA ALA A 24 -0.06 6.25 -0.62
C ALA A 24 1.43 6.47 -0.93
N VAL A 25 2.27 6.59 0.11
CA VAL A 25 3.73 6.72 -0.06
C VAL A 25 4.34 5.45 -0.66
N LEU A 26 3.92 4.26 -0.20
CA LEU A 26 4.38 3.00 -0.79
C LEU A 26 3.99 2.88 -2.26
N ALA A 27 2.73 3.20 -2.58
CA ALA A 27 2.24 3.21 -3.96
C ALA A 27 3.05 4.19 -4.82
N TRP A 28 3.30 5.40 -4.30
CA TRP A 28 4.13 6.39 -4.97
C TRP A 28 5.55 5.89 -5.23
N CYS A 29 6.25 5.38 -4.20
CA CYS A 29 7.60 4.84 -4.36
C CYS A 29 7.65 3.72 -5.40
N VAL A 30 6.74 2.76 -5.30
CA VAL A 30 6.68 1.61 -6.23
C VAL A 30 6.41 2.08 -7.66
N TRP A 31 5.49 3.02 -7.83
CA TRP A 31 5.19 3.64 -9.13
C TRP A 31 6.40 4.35 -9.73
N THR A 32 7.10 5.17 -8.93
CA THR A 32 8.28 5.91 -9.39
C THR A 32 9.40 4.96 -9.80
N TYR A 33 9.73 3.96 -8.97
CA TYR A 33 10.77 2.98 -9.29
C TYR A 33 10.41 2.11 -10.50
N ALA A 34 9.15 1.68 -10.61
CA ALA A 34 8.68 0.90 -11.75
C ALA A 34 8.74 1.71 -13.06
N ASN A 35 8.37 3.01 -13.02
CA ASN A 35 8.46 3.88 -14.19
C ASN A 35 9.92 4.17 -14.59
N ILE A 36 10.80 4.41 -13.63
CA ILE A 36 12.24 4.58 -13.90
C ILE A 36 12.79 3.30 -14.53
N GLY A 37 12.47 2.13 -13.97
CA GLY A 37 12.88 0.83 -14.52
C GLY A 37 12.35 0.59 -15.93
N ALA A 38 11.06 0.85 -16.18
CA ALA A 38 10.49 0.73 -17.52
C ALA A 38 11.17 1.69 -18.52
N GLY A 39 11.49 2.92 -18.09
CA GLY A 39 12.22 3.89 -18.90
C GLY A 39 13.66 3.48 -19.21
N THR A 40 14.37 2.85 -18.27
CA THR A 40 15.77 2.44 -18.46
C THR A 40 15.92 1.13 -19.22
N PHE A 41 15.03 0.15 -18.99
CA PHE A 41 15.15 -1.18 -19.60
C PHE A 41 14.41 -1.32 -20.93
N ALA A 42 13.45 -0.44 -21.22
CA ALA A 42 12.61 -0.54 -22.42
C ALA A 42 12.60 0.72 -23.29
N ALA A 43 13.62 1.58 -23.14
CA ALA A 43 13.77 2.82 -23.91
C ALA A 43 13.61 2.59 -25.43
N GLY A 44 12.58 3.19 -26.02
CA GLY A 44 12.31 3.13 -27.46
C GLY A 44 11.36 2.01 -27.91
N THR A 45 10.79 1.24 -26.99
CA THR A 45 9.79 0.18 -27.30
C THR A 45 8.40 0.52 -26.77
N LEU A 46 7.36 -0.20 -27.23
CA LEU A 46 5.96 -0.04 -26.81
C LEU A 46 5.74 -0.14 -25.28
N LEU A 47 6.64 -0.81 -24.56
CA LEU A 47 6.72 -0.85 -23.10
C LEU A 47 6.94 0.52 -22.45
N THR A 48 7.55 1.45 -23.20
CA THR A 48 7.68 2.85 -22.84
C THR A 48 6.32 3.53 -22.75
N ASP A 49 5.34 3.16 -23.59
CA ASP A 49 3.96 3.67 -23.49
C ASP A 49 3.17 2.95 -22.40
N MET A 50 3.45 1.67 -22.17
CA MET A 50 2.83 0.85 -21.11
C MET A 50 3.38 1.14 -19.69
N ARG A 51 4.29 2.10 -19.54
CA ARG A 51 4.90 2.48 -18.25
C ARG A 51 3.85 2.80 -17.17
N PHE A 52 2.72 3.38 -17.58
CA PHE A 52 1.56 3.61 -16.72
C PHE A 52 0.95 2.29 -16.20
N PHE A 53 0.73 1.30 -17.07
CA PHE A 53 0.18 0.00 -16.67
C PHE A 53 1.14 -0.80 -15.80
N ILE A 54 2.44 -0.73 -16.07
CA ILE A 54 3.48 -1.40 -15.26
C ILE A 54 3.52 -0.80 -13.85
N GLY A 55 3.46 0.54 -13.73
CA GLY A 55 3.35 1.20 -12.44
C GLY A 55 2.09 0.76 -11.68
N LEU A 56 0.96 0.66 -12.37
CA LEU A 56 -0.34 0.33 -11.75
C LEU A 56 -0.36 -1.13 -11.29
N LEU A 57 0.19 -2.03 -12.11
CA LEU A 57 0.39 -3.44 -11.76
C LEU A 57 1.31 -3.58 -10.54
N ALA A 58 2.43 -2.85 -10.51
CA ALA A 58 3.37 -2.91 -9.40
C ALA A 58 2.73 -2.43 -8.09
N VAL A 59 1.98 -1.31 -8.12
CA VAL A 59 1.20 -0.83 -6.97
C VAL A 59 0.17 -1.89 -6.54
N PHE A 60 -0.58 -2.46 -7.48
CA PHE A 60 -1.57 -3.48 -7.19
C PHE A 60 -0.96 -4.71 -6.51
N VAL A 61 0.18 -5.20 -7.00
CA VAL A 61 0.89 -6.36 -6.41
C VAL A 61 1.34 -6.05 -4.98
N VAL A 62 1.93 -4.88 -4.75
CA VAL A 62 2.40 -4.49 -3.41
C VAL A 62 1.24 -4.36 -2.44
N LEU A 63 0.15 -3.70 -2.83
CA LEU A 63 -1.05 -3.60 -2.01
C LEU A 63 -1.68 -4.97 -1.73
N SER A 64 -1.72 -5.86 -2.74
CA SER A 64 -2.22 -7.24 -2.58
C SER A 64 -1.38 -8.06 -1.61
N ILE A 65 -0.05 -7.93 -1.66
CA ILE A 65 0.84 -8.58 -0.70
C ILE A 65 0.63 -8.00 0.69
N LEU A 66 0.50 -6.67 0.83
CA LEU A 66 0.27 -6.04 2.12
C LEU A 66 -1.05 -6.49 2.74
N ASP A 67 -2.13 -6.55 1.95
CA ASP A 67 -3.43 -7.04 2.38
C ASP A 67 -3.34 -8.49 2.89
N ARG A 68 -2.61 -9.34 2.16
CA ARG A 68 -2.35 -10.73 2.57
C ARG A 68 -1.53 -10.83 3.85
N ILE A 69 -0.55 -9.94 4.06
CA ILE A 69 0.23 -9.85 5.31
C ILE A 69 -0.69 -9.41 6.45
N VAL A 70 -1.54 -8.40 6.24
CA VAL A 70 -2.51 -7.94 7.25
C VAL A 70 -3.47 -9.08 7.62
N GLY A 71 -4.02 -9.79 6.64
CA GLY A 71 -4.84 -10.98 6.87
C GLY A 71 -4.10 -12.10 7.63
N PHE A 72 -2.82 -12.33 7.30
CA PHE A 72 -1.98 -13.29 8.01
C PHE A 72 -1.72 -12.87 9.46
N VAL A 73 -1.38 -11.61 9.70
CA VAL A 73 -1.19 -11.05 11.05
C VAL A 73 -2.50 -11.13 11.84
N MET A 74 -3.62 -10.76 11.23
CA MET A 74 -4.94 -10.82 11.87
C MET A 74 -5.34 -12.25 12.22
N SER A 75 -5.05 -13.23 11.37
CA SER A 75 -5.31 -14.65 11.67
C SER A 75 -4.38 -15.24 12.74
N ARG A 76 -3.12 -14.76 12.84
CA ARG A 76 -2.17 -15.21 13.86
C ARG A 76 -2.38 -14.55 15.23
N PHE A 77 -2.73 -13.27 15.26
CA PHE A 77 -2.93 -12.51 16.51
C PHE A 77 -4.41 -12.43 16.95
N GLY A 78 -5.36 -12.63 16.04
CA GLY A 78 -6.79 -12.75 16.33
C GLY A 78 -7.17 -14.06 17.03
N LYS A 79 -6.25 -15.03 17.11
CA LYS A 79 -6.43 -16.27 17.88
C LYS A 79 -6.11 -16.08 19.37
N LYS A 80 -6.61 -14.99 19.97
CA LYS A 80 -6.72 -14.83 21.42
C LYS A 80 -8.18 -14.48 21.77
N ARG A 81 -8.84 -15.52 22.30
CA ARG A 81 -10.23 -15.65 22.77
C ARG A 81 -11.25 -15.94 21.69
#